data_AF-A0A1D7Y7N4-F1
#
_entry.id   AF-A0A1D7Y7N4-F1
#
_cell.length_a   1.000
_cell.length_b   1.000
_cell.length_c   1.000
_cell.angle_alpha   90.00
_cell.angle_beta   90.00
_cell.angle_gamma   90.00
#
_symmetry.space_group_name_H-M   'P 1'
#
loop_
_entity.id
_entity.type
_entity.pdbx_description
1 polymer ?
#
loop_
_entity_poly.entity_id
_entity_poly.type
_entity_poly.pdbx_seq_one_letter_code
_entity_poly.pdbx_strand_id
1 'polypeptide(L)' 'MDHRTGNHMDHSAIYLGPDTEGHKVFNSSRKEQNGPTIGDQGGVSRLDGSGFYAGLFRSTKRL' A
#
# COMPACT_ATOMS: atom_id res chain seq x y z
N MET A 1 3.96 -2.52 9.18
CA MET A 1 3.45 -1.57 10.18
C MET A 1 4.45 -1.48 11.30
N ASP A 2 4.61 -0.28 11.85
CA ASP A 2 5.46 -0.07 13.00
C ASP A 2 4.79 -0.65 14.25
N HIS A 3 5.48 -1.48 15.03
CA HIS A 3 4.87 -2.04 16.24
C HIS A 3 4.55 -0.96 17.28
N ARG A 4 5.19 0.22 17.17
CA ARG A 4 4.98 1.36 18.06
C ARG A 4 3.64 2.08 17.82
N THR A 5 3.00 1.89 16.66
CA THR A 5 1.71 2.53 16.33
C THR A 5 0.50 1.69 16.73
N GLY A 6 0.68 0.44 17.14
CA GLY A 6 -0.40 -0.43 17.61
C GLY A 6 -1.48 -0.61 16.53
N ASN A 7 -2.75 -0.33 16.90
CA ASN A 7 -3.89 -0.48 15.99
C ASN A 7 -4.22 0.81 15.20
N HIS A 8 -3.34 1.81 15.20
CA HIS A 8 -3.56 3.06 14.48
C HIS A 8 -3.09 2.97 13.02
N MET A 9 -3.63 3.85 12.17
CA MET A 9 -3.12 4.02 10.82
C MET A 9 -1.73 4.68 10.88
N ASP A 10 -0.72 4.03 10.31
CA ASP A 10 0.68 4.48 10.30
C ASP A 10 1.27 4.58 8.89
N HIS A 11 0.48 4.21 7.87
CA HIS A 11 0.92 4.09 6.49
C HIS A 11 -0.09 4.78 5.57
N SER A 12 0.42 5.51 4.60
CA SER A 12 -0.38 6.14 3.56
C SER A 12 0.18 5.80 2.18
N ALA A 13 -0.72 5.80 1.20
CA ALA A 13 -0.42 5.43 -0.16
C ALA A 13 -1.27 6.27 -1.12
N ILE A 14 -0.76 6.41 -2.35
CA ILE A 14 -1.49 7.02 -3.46
C ILE A 14 -1.91 5.88 -4.38
N TYR A 15 -3.22 5.74 -4.57
CA TYR A 15 -3.77 4.81 -5.55
C TYR A 15 -3.47 5.31 -6.97
N LEU A 16 -2.93 4.44 -7.82
CA LEU A 16 -2.51 4.80 -9.17
C LEU A 16 -3.45 4.28 -10.27
N GLY A 17 -4.32 3.32 -9.95
CA GLY A 17 -5.20 2.68 -10.93
C GLY A 17 -4.87 1.21 -11.15
N PRO A 18 -5.46 0.59 -12.19
CA PRO A 18 -5.12 -0.75 -12.62
C PRO A 18 -3.74 -0.79 -13.29
N ASP A 19 -2.98 -1.88 -13.09
CA ASP A 19 -1.83 -2.23 -13.92
C ASP A 19 -2.26 -2.82 -15.28
N THR A 20 -1.30 -3.28 -16.08
CA THR A 20 -1.55 -3.88 -17.40
C THR A 20 -2.38 -5.16 -17.35
N GLU A 21 -2.47 -5.81 -16.18
CA GLU A 21 -3.25 -7.02 -15.94
C GLU A 21 -4.61 -6.71 -15.27
N GLY A 22 -4.88 -5.43 -14.98
CA GLY A 22 -6.11 -4.98 -14.33
C GLY A 22 -6.03 -4.90 -12.80
N HIS A 23 -4.87 -5.19 -12.20
CA HIS A 23 -4.73 -5.21 -10.75
C HIS A 23 -4.64 -3.80 -10.16
N LYS A 24 -5.34 -3.57 -9.05
CA LYS A 24 -5.38 -2.26 -8.38
C LYS A 24 -4.06 -1.98 -7.66
N VAL A 25 -3.22 -1.10 -8.22
CA VAL A 25 -1.89 -0.79 -7.69
C VAL A 25 -1.81 0.57 -6.99
N PHE A 26 -0.84 0.69 -6.08
CA PHE A 26 -0.56 1.93 -5.34
C PHE A 26 0.94 2.20 -5.21
N ASN A 27 1.28 3.48 -5.01
CA ASN A 27 2.62 3.92 -4.63
C ASN A 27 2.64 4.33 -3.16
N SER A 28 3.70 3.99 -2.44
CA SER A 28 3.95 4.49 -1.09
C SER A 28 5.44 4.55 -0.78
N SER A 29 5.81 5.37 0.20
CA SER A 29 7.17 5.35 0.75
C SER A 29 7.36 4.09 1.59
N ARG A 30 8.45 3.37 1.36
CA ARG A 30 8.73 2.10 2.04
C ARG A 30 9.98 2.20 2.89
N LYS A 31 9.94 1.54 4.05
CA LYS A 31 11.09 1.40 4.95
C LYS A 31 12.25 0.65 4.27
N GLU A 32 11.94 -0.45 3.59
CA GLU A 32 12.95 -1.33 2.99
C GLU A 32 13.70 -0.70 1.79
N GLN A 33 13.10 0.30 1.12
CA GLN A 33 13.69 1.01 -0.03
C GLN A 33 14.17 2.43 0.34
N ASN A 34 13.84 2.92 1.53
CA ASN A 34 14.07 4.31 1.96
C ASN A 34 13.54 5.35 0.95
N GLY A 35 12.38 5.10 0.33
CA GLY A 35 11.82 6.02 -0.65
C GLY A 35 10.50 5.56 -1.29
N PRO A 36 9.92 6.39 -2.20
CA PRO A 36 8.73 6.05 -2.97
C PRO A 36 8.96 4.78 -3.78
N THR A 37 8.05 3.82 -3.66
CA THR A 37 8.19 2.50 -4.28
C THR A 37 6.86 2.03 -4.84
N ILE A 38 6.90 1.60 -6.10
CA ILE A 38 5.89 0.77 -6.74
C ILE A 38 6.55 -0.60 -6.91
N GLY A 39 6.34 -1.50 -5.95
CA GLY A 39 7.06 -2.77 -5.90
C GLY A 39 6.80 -3.57 -4.63
N ASP A 40 7.01 -4.88 -4.73
CA ASP A 40 6.55 -5.84 -3.72
C ASP A 40 7.52 -6.05 -2.55
N GLN A 41 8.67 -5.36 -2.57
CA GLN A 41 9.65 -5.46 -1.50
C GLN A 41 9.10 -4.81 -0.22
N GLY A 42 8.95 -5.63 0.83
CA GLY A 42 8.26 -5.24 2.06
C GLY A 42 6.73 -5.35 1.99
N GLY A 43 6.19 -6.09 1.00
CA GLY A 43 4.76 -6.38 0.84
C GLY A 43 4.22 -6.00 -0.55
N VAL A 44 3.25 -6.77 -1.04
CA VAL A 44 2.73 -6.62 -2.41
C VAL A 44 2.04 -5.27 -2.63
N SER A 45 2.40 -4.56 -3.71
CA SER A 45 1.83 -3.26 -4.11
C SER A 45 0.48 -3.37 -4.83
N ARG A 46 -0.32 -4.39 -4.50
CA ARG A 46 -1.65 -4.68 -5.07
C ARG A 46 -2.71 -4.71 -3.96
N LEU A 47 -3.90 -4.18 -4.25
CA LEU A 47 -5.03 -4.06 -3.30
C LEU A 47 -6.10 -5.14 -3.46
N ASP A 48 -6.00 -5.99 -4.47
CA ASP A 48 -6.97 -7.01 -4.84
C ASP A 48 -6.52 -8.44 -4.48
N GLY A 49 -5.41 -8.58 -3.75
CA GLY A 49 -4.92 -9.87 -3.24
C GLY A 49 -5.21 -10.11 -1.76
N SER A 50 -4.58 -11.14 -1.20
CA SER A 50 -4.60 -11.47 0.23
C SER A 50 -3.37 -10.92 0.99
N GLY A 51 -2.57 -10.08 0.35
CA GLY A 51 -1.36 -9.51 0.91
C GLY A 51 -1.62 -8.50 2.03
N PHE A 52 -0.55 -8.19 2.77
CA PHE A 52 -0.57 -7.30 3.95
C PHE A 52 -1.37 -6.01 3.73
N TYR A 53 -1.10 -5.27 2.66
CA TYR A 53 -1.76 -4.00 2.37
C TYR A 53 -3.22 -4.17 1.94
N ALA A 54 -3.53 -5.22 1.18
CA ALA A 54 -4.90 -5.51 0.77
C ALA A 54 -5.80 -5.83 1.98
N GLY A 55 -5.30 -6.62 2.94
CA GLY A 55 -6.05 -6.99 4.14
C GLY A 55 -6.31 -5.81 5.10
N LEU A 56 -5.44 -4.80 5.10
CA LEU A 56 -5.53 -3.63 5.99
C LEU A 56 -6.05 -2.37 5.27
N PHE A 57 -6.45 -2.49 4.01
CA PHE A 57 -6.80 -1.35 3.18
C PHE A 57 -7.97 -0.53 3.75
N ARG A 58 -7.79 0.79 3.78
CA ARG A 58 -8.82 1.80 4.06
C ARG A 58 -8.68 2.91 3.03
N SER A 59 -9.79 3.36 2.45
CA SER A 59 -9.79 4.37 1.38
C SER A 59 -10.40 5.69 1.83
N THR A 60 -9.78 6.79 1.43
CA THR A 60 -10.35 8.13 1.46
C THR A 60 -10.19 8.75 0.07
N LYS A 61 -11.09 9.66 -0.31
CA LYS A 61 -11.04 10.38 -1.60
C LYS A 61 -11.41 11.84 -1.39
N ARG A 62 -10.90 12.71 -2.25
CA ARG A 62 -11.41 14.07 -2.39
C ARG A 62 -12.83 14.00 -3.00
N LEU A 63 -13.75 14.79 -2.45
CA LEU A 63 -15.10 14.96 -2.98
C LEU A 63 -15.10 15.97 -4.13
#